data_AF-A0A7X0NGU6-F1
#
_entry.id   AF-A0A7X0NGU6-F1
#
_cell.length_a   1.000
_cell.length_b   1.000
_cell.length_c   1.000
_cell.angle_alpha   90.00
_cell.angle_beta   90.00
_cell.angle_gamma   90.00
#
_symmetry.space_group_name_H-M   'P 1'
#
loop_
_entity.id
_entity.type
_entity.pdbx_description
1 polymer ?
#
loop_
_entity_poly.entity_id
_entity_poly.type
_entity_poly.pdbx_seq_one_letter_code
_entity_poly.pdbx_strand_id
1 'polypeptide(L)'
;MNIKHINKSRYRKHLNQVIIGFIATLAILSLLFGAVFIQLFGVTPEQIANGESNFRFNLLGVVLALMVCSAILYKVRLSDYFTEIFYVWQVKQVQNLIYRKLRKIKAAADNNNENALIILHYYYESLIQVYQLDDNTITLTELTNKQQALHQKIEDNGLTITSSQFDKVLLKEF
;
A
#
# COMPACT_ATOMS: atom_id res chain seq x y z
N MET A 1 -3.86 -3.04 -15.36
CA MET A 1 -4.39 -3.85 -14.23
C MET A 1 -5.79 -3.37 -13.97
N ASN A 2 -6.80 -4.23 -14.15
CA ASN A 2 -8.19 -3.77 -14.10
C ASN A 2 -8.67 -3.54 -12.66
N ILE A 3 -9.53 -2.53 -12.49
CA ILE A 3 -10.21 -2.24 -11.25
C ILE A 3 -11.27 -3.33 -11.02
N LYS A 4 -11.19 -4.00 -9.87
CA LYS A 4 -12.12 -5.06 -9.47
C LYS A 4 -13.11 -4.53 -8.45
N HIS A 5 -14.35 -5.01 -8.48
CA HIS A 5 -15.31 -4.72 -7.41
C HIS A 5 -14.93 -5.48 -6.13
N ILE A 6 -14.88 -4.78 -5.00
CA ILE A 6 -14.50 -5.34 -3.70
C ILE A 6 -15.60 -5.06 -2.69
N ASN A 7 -16.06 -6.09 -1.98
CA ASN A 7 -16.98 -5.91 -0.86
C ASN A 7 -16.22 -5.27 0.32
N LYS A 8 -16.59 -4.03 0.66
CA LYS A 8 -15.96 -3.26 1.73
C LYS A 8 -16.00 -3.94 3.09
N SER A 9 -17.15 -4.51 3.48
CA SER A 9 -17.31 -5.15 4.80
C SER A 9 -16.37 -6.36 4.95
N ARG A 10 -16.28 -7.19 3.90
CA ARG A 10 -15.33 -8.31 3.85
C ARG A 10 -13.88 -7.83 3.92
N TYR A 11 -13.51 -6.85 3.08
CA TYR A 11 -12.16 -6.27 3.08
C TYR A 11 -11.75 -5.74 4.45
N ARG A 12 -12.58 -4.91 5.08
CA ARG A 12 -12.28 -4.32 6.39
C ARG A 12 -12.17 -5.38 7.48
N LYS A 13 -13.06 -6.37 7.48
CA LYS A 13 -13.02 -7.48 8.43
C LYS A 13 -11.70 -8.25 8.33
N HIS A 14 -11.34 -8.71 7.14
CA HIS A 14 -10.12 -9.49 6.95
C HIS A 14 -8.87 -8.64 7.19
N LEU A 15 -8.82 -7.40 6.71
CA LEU A 15 -7.70 -6.50 6.95
C LEU A 15 -7.47 -6.28 8.46
N ASN A 16 -8.53 -5.99 9.23
CA ASN A 16 -8.41 -5.79 10.67
C ASN A 16 -7.92 -7.06 11.38
N GLN A 17 -8.44 -8.23 11.00
CA GLN A 17 -7.98 -9.51 11.55
C GLN A 17 -6.50 -9.76 11.26
N VAL A 18 -6.04 -9.47 10.04
CA VAL A 18 -4.62 -9.57 9.67
C VAL A 18 -3.76 -8.58 10.44
N ILE A 19 -4.20 -7.33 10.61
CA ILE A 19 -3.47 -6.31 11.39
C ILE A 19 -3.31 -6.75 12.85
N ILE A 20 -4.40 -7.20 13.49
CA ILE A 20 -4.36 -7.67 14.88
C ILE A 20 -3.42 -8.88 15.00
N GLY A 21 -3.55 -9.87 14.11
CA GLY A 21 -2.68 -11.04 14.09
C GLY A 21 -1.21 -10.69 13.87
N PHE A 22 -0.92 -9.76 12.95
CA PHE A 22 0.43 -9.26 12.70
C PHE A 22 1.03 -8.58 13.94
N ILE A 23 0.31 -7.66 14.58
CA ILE A 23 0.77 -6.95 15.77
C ILE A 23 1.04 -7.93 16.92
N ALA A 24 0.10 -8.83 17.19
CA ALA A 24 0.25 -9.83 18.26
C ALA A 24 1.47 -10.74 18.01
N THR A 25 1.60 -11.27 16.78
CA THR A 25 2.72 -12.14 16.41
C THR A 25 4.05 -11.39 16.48
N LEU A 26 4.10 -10.16 15.97
CA LEU A 26 5.27 -9.31 16.01
C LEU A 26 5.70 -9.04 17.47
N ALA A 27 4.76 -8.69 18.35
CA ALA A 27 5.06 -8.44 19.76
C ALA A 27 5.65 -9.67 20.46
N ILE A 28 5.02 -10.83 20.29
CA ILE A 28 5.47 -12.10 20.88
C ILE A 28 6.87 -12.48 20.36
N LEU A 29 7.07 -12.47 19.04
CA LEU A 29 8.34 -12.83 18.43
C LEU A 29 9.45 -11.85 18.77
N SER A 30 9.16 -10.54 18.84
CA SER A 30 10.16 -9.53 19.20
C SER A 30 10.70 -9.75 20.60
N LEU A 31 9.83 -10.05 21.57
CA LEU A 31 10.22 -10.36 22.94
C LEU A 31 10.99 -11.69 23.01
N LEU A 32 10.49 -12.72 22.32
CA LEU A 32 11.12 -14.03 22.31
C LEU A 32 12.54 -13.99 21.71
N PHE A 33 12.70 -13.38 20.53
CA PHE A 33 14.02 -13.25 19.90
C PHE A 33 14.95 -12.33 20.68
N GLY A 34 14.43 -11.21 21.23
CA GLY A 34 15.20 -10.33 22.10
C GLY A 34 15.74 -11.07 23.33
N ALA A 35 14.89 -11.83 24.01
CA ALA A 35 15.28 -12.64 25.18
C ALA A 35 16.33 -13.69 24.82
N VAL A 36 16.15 -14.41 23.71
CA VAL A 36 17.13 -15.41 23.22
C VAL A 36 18.47 -14.76 22.91
N PHE A 37 18.49 -13.61 22.22
CA PHE A 37 19.75 -12.92 21.92
C PHE A 37 20.47 -12.41 23.17
N ILE A 38 19.73 -11.91 24.17
CA ILE A 38 20.31 -11.49 25.45
C ILE A 38 20.84 -12.69 26.21
N GLN A 39 20.14 -13.82 26.20
CA GLN A 39 20.63 -15.03 26.87
C GLN A 39 21.93 -15.54 26.25
N LEU A 40 22.09 -15.44 24.93
CA LEU A 40 23.26 -15.96 24.22
C LEU A 40 24.44 -14.97 24.16
N PHE A 41 24.16 -13.66 24.06
CA PHE A 41 25.15 -12.63 23.74
C PHE A 41 25.04 -11.37 24.61
N GLY A 42 24.13 -11.36 25.57
CA GLY A 42 23.84 -10.19 26.40
C GLY A 42 25.03 -9.72 27.23
N VAL A 43 25.02 -8.44 27.56
CA VAL A 43 26.04 -7.84 28.44
C VAL A 43 25.91 -8.40 29.86
N THR A 44 27.04 -8.58 30.55
CA THR A 44 27.07 -9.15 31.91
C THR A 44 26.46 -8.17 32.93
N PRO A 45 26.05 -8.63 34.12
CA PRO A 45 25.54 -7.74 35.17
C PRO A 45 26.50 -6.61 35.55
N GLU A 46 27.81 -6.87 35.50
CA GLU A 46 28.85 -5.86 35.75
C GLU A 46 28.89 -4.79 34.66
N GLN A 47 28.77 -5.18 33.38
CA GLN A 47 28.67 -4.25 32.26
C GLN A 47 27.40 -3.40 32.32
N ILE A 48 26.28 -4.00 32.74
CA ILE A 48 25.02 -3.26 32.97
C ILE A 48 25.20 -2.22 34.08
N ALA A 49 25.89 -2.57 35.17
CA ALA A 49 26.21 -1.63 36.24
C ALA A 49 27.11 -0.46 35.76
N ASN A 50 27.95 -0.71 34.75
CA ASN A 50 28.79 0.30 34.10
C ASN A 50 28.05 1.10 33.00
N GLY A 51 26.74 0.92 32.85
CA GLY A 51 25.90 1.67 31.92
C GLY A 51 25.76 1.07 30.51
N GLU A 52 26.30 -0.13 30.27
CA GLU A 52 26.04 -0.84 29.02
C GLU A 52 24.59 -1.35 28.95
N SER A 53 24.03 -1.48 27.74
CA SER A 53 22.65 -1.92 27.55
C SER A 53 22.50 -3.02 26.51
N ASN A 54 21.47 -3.85 26.71
CA ASN A 54 21.05 -4.88 25.77
C ASN A 54 20.17 -4.34 24.63
N PHE A 55 20.14 -3.02 24.40
CA PHE A 55 19.27 -2.40 23.40
C PHE A 55 19.47 -2.99 21.99
N ARG A 56 20.73 -3.21 21.59
CA ARG A 56 21.05 -3.80 20.27
C ARG A 56 20.42 -5.18 20.07
N PHE A 57 20.37 -6.01 21.11
CA PHE A 57 19.81 -7.37 21.02
C PHE A 57 18.28 -7.36 20.96
N ASN A 58 17.65 -6.46 21.72
CA ASN A 58 16.21 -6.23 21.58
C ASN A 58 15.85 -5.71 20.17
N LEU A 59 16.62 -4.74 19.66
CA LEU A 59 16.41 -4.20 18.32
C LEU A 59 16.57 -5.29 17.24
N LEU A 60 17.61 -6.13 17.35
CA LEU A 60 17.79 -7.28 16.45
C LEU A 60 16.62 -8.27 16.56
N GLY A 61 16.10 -8.51 17.76
CA GLY A 61 14.90 -9.33 17.98
C GLY A 61 13.69 -8.78 17.23
N VAL A 62 13.43 -7.48 17.29
CA VAL A 62 12.36 -6.80 16.54
C VAL A 62 12.56 -6.92 15.03
N VAL A 63 13.78 -6.66 14.53
CA VAL A 63 14.10 -6.77 13.10
C VAL A 63 13.87 -8.20 12.60
N LEU A 64 14.33 -9.22 13.34
CA LEU A 64 14.11 -10.61 12.99
C LEU A 64 12.62 -10.99 13.02
N ALA A 65 11.87 -10.52 14.01
CA ALA A 65 10.44 -10.73 14.10
C ALA A 65 9.70 -10.10 12.90
N LEU A 66 10.07 -8.89 12.48
CA LEU A 66 9.53 -8.26 11.28
C LEU A 66 9.82 -9.08 10.01
N MET A 67 11.03 -9.63 9.87
CA MET A 67 11.37 -10.49 8.74
C MET A 67 10.51 -11.76 8.71
N VAL A 68 10.31 -12.41 9.86
CA VAL A 68 9.46 -13.61 9.96
C VAL A 68 8.00 -13.27 9.63
N CYS A 69 7.43 -12.23 10.23
CA CYS A 69 6.06 -11.82 9.94
C CYS A 69 5.88 -11.44 8.45
N SER A 70 6.86 -10.75 7.86
CA SER A 70 6.85 -10.40 6.44
C SER A 70 6.88 -11.66 5.54
N ALA A 71 7.71 -12.65 5.88
CA ALA A 71 7.77 -13.91 5.16
C ALA A 71 6.44 -14.69 5.23
N ILE A 72 5.80 -14.71 6.41
CA ILE A 72 4.47 -15.32 6.60
C ILE A 72 3.44 -14.62 5.69
N LEU A 73 3.33 -13.29 5.78
CA LEU A 73 2.41 -12.51 4.94
C LEU A 73 2.68 -12.73 3.45
N TYR A 74 3.95 -12.75 3.05
CA TYR A 74 4.33 -13.01 1.66
C TYR A 74 3.89 -14.40 1.18
N LYS A 75 4.01 -15.43 2.03
CA LYS A 75 3.60 -16.80 1.71
C LYS A 75 2.08 -16.92 1.54
N VAL A 76 1.29 -16.24 2.39
CA VAL A 76 -0.17 -16.36 2.38
C VAL A 76 -0.87 -15.36 1.44
N ARG A 77 -0.15 -14.42 0.84
CA ARG A 77 -0.74 -13.33 0.01
C ARG A 77 -1.57 -13.81 -1.18
N LEU A 78 -1.33 -15.02 -1.68
CA LEU A 78 -2.07 -15.62 -2.81
C LEU A 78 -3.22 -16.53 -2.37
N SER A 79 -3.46 -16.66 -1.07
CA SER A 79 -4.60 -17.42 -0.54
C SER A 79 -5.92 -16.67 -0.74
N ASP A 80 -7.03 -17.41 -0.81
CA ASP A 80 -8.36 -16.85 -1.00
C ASP A 80 -8.75 -15.83 0.07
N TYR A 81 -8.28 -16.02 1.30
CA TYR A 81 -8.51 -15.13 2.43
C TYR A 81 -7.83 -13.76 2.22
N PHE A 82 -6.68 -13.72 1.54
CA PHE A 82 -5.92 -12.50 1.29
C PHE A 82 -6.32 -11.78 0.00
N THR A 83 -7.21 -12.34 -0.81
CA THR A 83 -7.51 -11.85 -2.17
C THR A 83 -7.74 -10.34 -2.26
N GLU A 84 -8.64 -9.80 -1.45
CA GLU A 84 -9.00 -8.38 -1.46
C GLU A 84 -7.91 -7.50 -0.81
N ILE A 85 -7.25 -7.99 0.24
CA ILE A 85 -6.14 -7.26 0.88
C ILE A 85 -4.98 -7.12 -0.12
N PHE A 86 -4.64 -8.23 -0.79
CA PHE A 86 -3.58 -8.26 -1.77
C PHE A 86 -3.93 -7.43 -3.01
N TYR A 87 -5.18 -7.48 -3.48
CA TYR A 87 -5.66 -6.60 -4.54
C TYR A 87 -5.52 -5.12 -4.18
N VAL A 88 -6.03 -4.68 -3.02
CA VAL A 88 -5.95 -3.27 -2.60
C VAL A 88 -4.48 -2.85 -2.43
N TRP A 89 -3.63 -3.73 -1.90
CA TRP A 89 -2.19 -3.49 -1.84
C TRP A 89 -1.58 -3.30 -3.23
N GLN A 90 -1.91 -4.15 -4.21
CA GLN A 90 -1.45 -4.00 -5.60
C GLN A 90 -1.93 -2.67 -6.21
N VAL A 91 -3.18 -2.27 -5.97
CA VAL A 91 -3.73 -0.98 -6.44
C VAL A 91 -2.93 0.17 -5.86
N LYS A 92 -2.67 0.17 -4.55
CA LYS A 92 -1.84 1.18 -3.88
C LYS A 92 -0.41 1.25 -4.45
N GLN A 93 0.19 0.11 -4.80
CA GLN A 93 1.49 0.10 -5.48
C GLN A 93 1.41 0.79 -6.85
N VAL A 94 0.38 0.53 -7.64
CA VAL A 94 0.19 1.18 -8.94
C VAL A 94 -0.07 2.68 -8.77
N GLN A 95 -0.92 3.07 -7.82
CA GLN A 95 -1.17 4.48 -7.48
C GLN A 95 0.12 5.19 -7.12
N ASN A 96 0.98 4.58 -6.31
CA ASN A 96 2.27 5.16 -5.96
C ASN A 96 3.19 5.33 -7.19
N LEU A 97 3.22 4.36 -8.12
CA LEU A 97 3.97 4.49 -9.37
C LEU A 97 3.48 5.67 -10.22
N ILE A 98 2.15 5.85 -10.33
CA ILE A 98 1.55 6.98 -11.03
C ILE A 98 1.86 8.30 -10.30
N TYR A 99 1.68 8.32 -8.97
CA TYR A 99 1.89 9.49 -8.12
C TYR A 99 3.30 10.08 -8.29
N ARG A 100 4.33 9.21 -8.34
CA ARG A 100 5.72 9.61 -8.57
C ARG A 100 5.96 10.36 -9.89
N LYS A 101 5.08 10.17 -10.88
CA LYS A 101 5.13 10.80 -12.22
C LYS A 101 3.98 11.80 -12.45
N LEU A 102 3.15 12.04 -11.43
CA LEU A 102 1.86 12.72 -11.57
C LEU A 102 1.98 14.12 -12.17
N ARG A 103 3.02 14.88 -11.82
CA ARG A 103 3.25 16.23 -12.38
C ARG A 103 3.40 16.21 -13.89
N LYS A 104 4.20 15.28 -14.42
CA LYS A 104 4.43 15.14 -15.86
C LYS A 104 3.19 14.62 -16.59
N ILE A 105 2.53 13.64 -16.00
CA ILE A 105 1.29 13.07 -16.52
C ILE A 105 0.22 14.16 -16.61
N LYS A 106 0.04 14.99 -15.57
CA LYS A 106 -0.90 16.12 -15.60
C LYS A 106 -0.56 17.13 -16.70
N ALA A 107 0.70 17.54 -16.81
CA ALA A 107 1.12 18.46 -17.86
C ALA A 107 0.89 17.89 -19.28
N ALA A 108 1.09 16.58 -19.48
CA ALA A 108 0.82 15.94 -20.75
C ALA A 108 -0.69 15.82 -21.04
N ALA A 109 -1.49 15.48 -20.02
CA ALA A 109 -2.94 15.48 -20.11
C ALA A 109 -3.50 16.89 -20.39
N ASP A 110 -2.83 17.94 -19.89
CA ASP A 110 -3.14 19.34 -20.20
C ASP A 110 -3.02 19.62 -21.71
N ASN A 111 -2.06 18.97 -22.37
CA ASN A 111 -1.83 19.01 -23.83
C ASN A 111 -2.61 17.93 -24.61
N ASN A 112 -3.69 17.38 -24.05
CA ASN A 112 -4.55 16.35 -24.68
C ASN A 112 -3.81 15.05 -25.08
N ASN A 113 -2.69 14.73 -24.41
CA ASN A 113 -2.03 13.44 -24.63
C ASN A 113 -2.95 12.29 -24.14
N GLU A 114 -3.35 11.41 -25.05
CA GLU A 114 -4.30 10.34 -24.79
C GLU A 114 -3.80 9.37 -23.70
N ASN A 115 -2.53 8.95 -23.75
CA ASN A 115 -1.94 8.05 -22.75
C ASN A 115 -1.95 8.68 -21.34
N ALA A 116 -1.68 9.98 -21.25
CA ALA A 116 -1.75 10.71 -19.99
C ALA A 116 -3.19 10.79 -19.45
N LEU A 117 -4.17 11.01 -20.32
CA LEU A 117 -5.59 11.00 -19.95
C LEU A 117 -6.04 9.61 -19.48
N ILE A 118 -5.63 8.53 -20.16
CA ILE A 118 -5.87 7.13 -19.74
C ILE A 118 -5.30 6.88 -18.34
N ILE A 119 -4.04 7.27 -18.10
CA ILE A 119 -3.39 7.08 -16.80
C ILE A 119 -4.12 7.87 -15.71
N LEU A 120 -4.49 9.13 -15.95
CA LEU A 120 -5.20 9.94 -14.95
C LEU A 120 -6.59 9.41 -14.66
N HIS A 121 -7.30 8.94 -15.68
CA HIS A 121 -8.64 8.37 -15.52
C HIS A 121 -8.58 7.16 -14.58
N TYR A 122 -7.68 6.20 -14.88
CA TYR A 122 -7.41 5.07 -14.01
C TYR A 122 -6.97 5.47 -12.60
N TYR A 123 -6.10 6.48 -12.49
CA TYR A 123 -5.59 6.94 -11.21
C TYR A 123 -6.70 7.48 -10.30
N TYR A 124 -7.58 8.33 -10.82
CA TYR A 124 -8.67 8.88 -10.03
C TYR A 124 -9.72 7.82 -9.67
N GLU A 125 -10.11 6.96 -10.63
CA GLU A 125 -11.08 5.90 -10.35
C GLU A 125 -10.56 4.92 -9.29
N SER A 126 -9.30 4.48 -9.41
CA SER A 126 -8.70 3.58 -8.43
C SER A 126 -8.53 4.25 -7.05
N LEU A 127 -8.18 5.54 -6.99
CA LEU A 127 -8.08 6.27 -5.72
C LEU A 127 -9.43 6.36 -5.02
N ILE A 128 -10.49 6.71 -5.77
CA ILE A 128 -11.86 6.79 -5.24
C ILE A 128 -12.25 5.45 -4.64
N GLN A 129 -12.01 4.34 -5.35
CA GLN A 129 -12.29 3.01 -4.84
C GLN A 129 -11.53 2.73 -3.54
N VAL A 130 -10.22 2.95 -3.51
CA VAL A 130 -9.40 2.69 -2.31
C VAL A 130 -9.86 3.57 -1.15
N TYR A 131 -10.23 4.83 -1.40
CA TYR A 131 -10.68 5.75 -0.37
C TYR A 131 -12.03 5.33 0.21
N GLN A 132 -12.95 4.87 -0.64
CA GLN A 132 -14.22 4.29 -0.20
C GLN A 132 -14.00 3.02 0.61
N LEU A 133 -13.06 2.16 0.21
CA LEU A 133 -12.72 0.93 0.92
C LEU A 133 -12.07 1.21 2.28
N ASP A 134 -11.23 2.25 2.39
CA ASP A 134 -10.47 2.58 3.60
C ASP A 134 -11.19 3.55 4.56
N ASP A 135 -12.41 4.01 4.21
CA ASP A 135 -13.14 5.06 4.95
C ASP A 135 -12.47 6.45 4.92
N ASN A 136 -11.68 6.75 3.89
CA ASN A 136 -11.03 8.05 3.69
C ASN A 136 -11.97 9.05 3.00
N THR A 137 -12.92 9.61 3.75
CA THR A 137 -14.01 10.44 3.19
C THR A 137 -13.66 11.92 3.03
N ILE A 138 -12.74 12.47 3.82
CA ILE A 138 -12.44 13.91 3.88
C ILE A 138 -12.05 14.48 2.50
N THR A 139 -11.20 13.75 1.76
CA THR A 139 -10.67 14.20 0.46
C THR A 139 -11.46 13.65 -0.74
N LEU A 140 -12.55 12.91 -0.50
CA LEU A 140 -13.28 12.23 -1.56
C LEU A 140 -13.96 13.24 -2.49
N THR A 141 -14.56 14.30 -1.96
CA THR A 141 -15.22 15.35 -2.76
C THR A 141 -14.25 16.03 -3.72
N GLU A 142 -13.05 16.40 -3.25
CA GLU A 142 -12.03 17.02 -4.11
C GLU A 142 -11.58 16.07 -5.23
N LEU A 143 -11.44 14.78 -4.91
CA LEU A 143 -11.05 13.76 -5.86
C LEU A 143 -12.14 13.49 -6.91
N THR A 144 -13.40 13.44 -6.51
CA THR A 144 -14.55 13.32 -7.42
C THR A 144 -14.63 14.54 -8.35
N ASN A 145 -14.41 15.76 -7.84
CA ASN A 145 -14.38 16.96 -8.66
C ASN A 145 -13.25 16.90 -9.72
N LYS A 146 -12.06 16.40 -9.34
CA LYS A 146 -10.95 16.17 -10.28
C LYS A 146 -11.29 15.12 -11.34
N GLN A 147 -11.99 14.05 -10.95
CA GLN A 147 -12.45 13.02 -11.89
C GLN A 147 -13.47 13.59 -12.87
N GLN A 148 -14.43 14.39 -12.39
CA GLN A 148 -15.44 15.02 -13.24
C GLN A 148 -14.82 16.02 -14.21
N ALA A 149 -13.88 16.86 -13.76
CA ALA A 149 -13.17 17.79 -14.64
C ALA A 149 -12.37 17.05 -15.73
N LEU A 150 -11.74 15.92 -15.38
CA LEU A 150 -11.06 15.07 -16.34
C LEU A 150 -12.06 14.45 -17.34
N HIS A 151 -13.22 13.99 -16.88
CA HIS A 151 -14.25 13.41 -17.73
C HIS A 151 -14.76 14.42 -18.76
N GLN A 152 -15.09 15.63 -18.32
CA GLN A 152 -15.49 16.74 -19.21
C GLN A 152 -14.42 16.98 -20.28
N LYS A 153 -13.14 17.03 -19.88
CA LYS A 153 -12.03 17.22 -20.83
C LYS A 153 -11.94 16.09 -21.86
N ILE A 154 -12.17 14.84 -21.45
CA ILE A 154 -12.16 13.69 -22.36
C ILE A 154 -13.30 13.81 -23.38
N GLU A 155 -14.49 14.19 -22.91
CA GLU A 155 -15.68 14.40 -23.75
C GLU A 155 -15.51 15.57 -24.73
N ASP A 156 -14.97 16.71 -24.28
CA ASP A 156 -14.73 17.90 -25.11
C ASP A 156 -13.75 17.61 -26.27
N ASN A 157 -12.84 16.65 -26.08
CA ASN A 157 -11.92 16.19 -27.12
C ASN A 157 -12.48 15.04 -27.97
N GLY A 158 -13.74 14.63 -27.75
CA GLY A 158 -14.37 13.53 -28.49
C GLY A 158 -13.75 12.16 -28.23
N LEU A 159 -13.05 11.98 -27.11
CA LEU A 159 -12.37 10.74 -26.75
C LEU A 159 -13.30 9.84 -25.93
N THR A 160 -13.09 8.52 -26.01
CA THR A 160 -13.73 7.55 -25.13
C THR A 160 -12.64 6.81 -24.36
N ILE A 161 -12.43 7.21 -23.11
CA ILE A 161 -11.39 6.66 -22.24
C ILE A 161 -12.04 5.89 -21.09
N THR A 162 -11.50 4.71 -20.82
CA THR A 162 -11.93 3.80 -19.76
C THR A 162 -10.74 3.26 -18.99
N SER A 163 -10.95 2.88 -17.73
CA SER A 163 -9.88 2.33 -16.87
C SER A 163 -9.31 0.99 -17.33
N SER A 164 -9.97 0.27 -18.25
CA SER A 164 -9.45 -0.98 -18.81
C SER A 164 -8.30 -0.77 -19.80
N GLN A 165 -8.17 0.43 -20.38
CA GLN A 165 -7.08 0.79 -21.28
C GLN A 165 -5.75 1.03 -20.56
N PHE A 166 -5.75 1.15 -19.23
CA PHE A 166 -4.55 1.41 -18.46
C PHE A 166 -3.61 0.18 -18.39
N ASP A 167 -2.40 0.36 -18.93
CA ASP A 167 -1.26 -0.52 -18.72
C ASP A 167 -0.10 0.24 -18.04
N LYS A 168 0.66 -0.45 -17.18
CA LYS A 168 1.83 0.12 -16.52
C LYS A 168 2.91 0.54 -17.52
N VAL A 169 2.95 -0.06 -18.72
CA VAL A 169 3.90 0.31 -19.78
C VAL A 169 3.74 1.77 -20.20
N LEU A 170 2.52 2.33 -20.16
CA LEU A 170 2.25 3.74 -20.49
C LEU A 170 3.05 4.71 -19.60
N LEU A 171 3.38 4.30 -18.37
CA LEU A 171 4.17 5.13 -17.45
C LEU A 171 5.62 5.33 -17.91
N LYS A 172 6.11 4.61 -18.92
CA LYS A 172 7.45 4.81 -19.47
C LYS A 172 7.58 6.12 -20.26
N GLU A 173 6.46 6.68 -20.72
CA GLU A 173 6.42 7.92 -21.52
C GLU A 173 6.58 9.20 -20.68
N PHE A 174 6.57 9.10 -19.34
CA PHE A 174 6.60 10.23 -18.41
C PHE A 174 7.71 10.08 -17.37
#